data_AF-A0A8J7HFB5-F1
#
_entry.id   AF-A0A8J7HFB5-F1
#
_cell.length_a   1.000
_cell.length_b   1.000
_cell.length_c   1.000
_cell.angle_alpha   90.00
_cell.angle_beta   90.00
_cell.angle_gamma   90.00
#
_symmetry.space_group_name_H-M   'P 1'
#
loop_
_entity.id
_entity.type
_entity.pdbx_description
1 polymer ?
#
loop_
_entity_poly.entity_id
_entity_poly.type
_entity_poly.pdbx_seq_one_letter_code
_entity_poly.pdbx_strand_id
1 'polypeptide(L)'
;MTYPTLTQQALDQQAIAQQELDGLLEAQAQTVALAAPSKDPLTDRDRTIIATVVSQSDYPHDCQPQDVVTIWINSDGIVWVKMSHGFARFHKEPFKAAVAEVKATLPETPRERNERLSAELETACTKFGLWHGEIDWVSFSTKVFRGKDLVGFVGCNDEGWYSRPRQYGRNRISDSASTAIASLGARVAVAA
;
A
#
# COMPACT_ATOMS: atom_id res chain seq x y z
N MET A 1 38.15 -43.79 -33.42
CA MET A 1 36.69 -43.70 -33.24
C MET A 1 36.44 -42.50 -32.36
N THR A 2 35.84 -41.45 -32.92
CA THR A 2 35.88 -40.09 -32.39
C THR A 2 34.46 -39.67 -32.07
N TYR A 3 34.10 -39.64 -30.78
CA TYR A 3 32.79 -39.17 -30.32
C TYR A 3 33.00 -38.04 -29.31
N PRO A 4 32.96 -36.77 -29.76
CA PRO A 4 32.51 -35.70 -28.85
C PRO A 4 31.51 -34.71 -29.47
N THR A 5 31.11 -34.86 -30.74
CA THR A 5 30.44 -33.78 -31.48
C THR A 5 28.96 -33.56 -31.12
N LEU A 6 28.26 -34.60 -30.67
CA LEU A 6 26.80 -34.52 -30.41
C LEU A 6 26.45 -33.77 -29.11
N THR A 7 27.32 -33.78 -28.11
CA THR A 7 27.06 -33.15 -26.81
C THR A 7 27.32 -31.64 -26.82
N GLN A 8 28.38 -31.19 -27.51
CA GLN A 8 28.70 -29.77 -27.62
C GLN A 8 27.63 -29.01 -28.40
N GLN A 9 27.16 -29.61 -29.50
CA GLN A 9 26.14 -29.02 -30.36
C GLN A 9 24.79 -28.84 -29.65
N ALA A 10 24.45 -29.75 -28.73
CA ALA A 10 23.25 -29.63 -27.90
C ALA A 10 23.36 -28.53 -26.84
N LEU A 11 24.54 -28.34 -26.24
CA LEU A 11 24.80 -27.27 -25.27
C LEU A 11 24.76 -25.90 -25.95
N ASP A 12 25.33 -25.79 -27.16
CA ASP A 12 25.33 -24.55 -27.93
C ASP A 12 23.89 -24.17 -28.36
N GLN A 13 23.07 -25.16 -28.75
CA GLN A 13 21.65 -24.94 -29.06
C GLN A 13 20.85 -24.49 -27.83
N GLN A 14 21.15 -25.04 -26.65
CA GLN A 14 20.50 -24.62 -25.41
C GLN A 14 20.88 -23.18 -25.03
N ALA A 15 22.15 -22.80 -25.21
CA ALA A 15 22.61 -21.44 -24.94
C ALA A 15 21.94 -20.41 -25.88
N ILE A 16 21.78 -20.76 -27.16
CA ILE A 16 21.07 -19.92 -28.14
C ILE A 16 19.59 -19.76 -27.74
N ALA A 17 18.92 -20.86 -27.39
CA ALA A 17 17.52 -20.82 -26.97
C ALA A 17 17.31 -20.00 -25.69
N GLN A 18 18.25 -20.06 -24.74
CA GLN A 18 18.22 -19.26 -23.52
C GLN A 18 18.36 -17.77 -23.83
N GLN A 19 19.29 -17.40 -24.72
CA GLN A 19 19.52 -16.02 -25.13
C GLN A 19 18.34 -15.45 -25.93
N GLU A 20 17.70 -16.25 -26.78
CA GLU A 20 16.47 -15.85 -27.48
C GLU A 20 15.30 -15.64 -26.50
N LEU A 21 15.16 -16.49 -25.49
CA LEU A 21 14.15 -16.35 -24.46
C LEU A 21 14.37 -15.07 -23.64
N ASP A 22 15.61 -14.81 -23.21
CA ASP A 22 15.98 -13.59 -22.50
C ASP A 22 15.68 -12.34 -23.34
N GLY A 23 16.02 -12.37 -24.64
CA GLY A 23 15.69 -11.28 -25.57
C GLY A 23 14.18 -11.05 -25.75
N LEU A 24 13.38 -12.11 -25.80
CA LEU A 24 11.91 -12.02 -25.87
C LEU A 24 11.30 -11.49 -24.57
N LEU A 25 11.87 -11.86 -23.42
CA LEU A 25 11.49 -11.33 -22.11
C LEU A 25 11.81 -9.84 -22.00
N GLU A 26 12.99 -9.42 -22.46
CA GLU A 26 13.36 -8.00 -22.51
C GLU A 26 12.45 -7.20 -23.47
N ALA A 27 12.15 -7.75 -24.65
CA ALA A 27 11.27 -7.11 -25.62
C ALA A 27 9.82 -6.98 -25.11
N GLN A 28 9.30 -8.00 -24.42
CA GLN A 28 7.99 -7.91 -23.76
C GLN A 28 8.01 -6.90 -22.62
N ALA A 29 9.06 -6.88 -21.80
CA ALA A 29 9.21 -5.89 -20.73
C ALA A 29 9.24 -4.45 -21.27
N GLN A 30 9.90 -4.22 -22.42
CA GLN A 30 9.90 -2.91 -23.10
C GLN A 30 8.54 -2.57 -23.70
N THR A 31 7.85 -3.53 -24.32
CA THR A 31 6.55 -3.31 -24.95
C THR A 31 5.47 -2.95 -23.92
N VAL A 32 5.49 -3.60 -22.76
CA VAL A 32 4.60 -3.27 -21.63
C VAL A 32 4.93 -1.90 -21.03
N ALA A 33 6.21 -1.52 -20.99
CA ALA A 33 6.64 -0.21 -20.51
C ALA A 33 6.23 0.96 -21.43
N LEU A 34 6.18 0.74 -22.76
CA LEU A 34 5.82 1.77 -23.75
C LEU A 34 4.30 2.04 -23.85
N ALA A 35 3.46 1.12 -23.37
CA ALA A 35 2.00 1.23 -23.46
C ALA A 35 1.32 1.91 -22.26
N ALA A 36 2.04 2.11 -21.15
CA ALA A 36 1.55 2.86 -19.99
C ALA A 36 1.86 4.36 -20.14
N PRO A 37 0.97 5.29 -19.72
CA PRO A 37 1.35 6.70 -19.66
C PRO A 37 2.64 6.82 -18.83
N SER A 38 3.59 7.62 -19.32
CA SER A 38 4.95 7.88 -18.80
C SER A 38 4.97 8.50 -17.37
N LYS A 39 4.26 7.87 -16.44
CA LYS A 39 4.44 8.03 -15.02
C LYS A 39 5.08 6.75 -14.55
N ASP A 40 6.24 6.90 -13.94
CA ASP A 40 6.86 5.85 -13.16
C ASP A 40 5.79 5.17 -12.29
N PRO A 41 5.55 3.85 -12.44
CA PRO A 41 4.50 3.16 -11.71
C PRO A 41 4.80 3.04 -10.22
N LEU A 42 6.03 3.33 -9.79
CA LEU A 42 6.48 3.23 -8.41
C LEU A 42 6.66 4.62 -7.78
N THR A 43 6.12 4.79 -6.57
CA THR A 43 6.43 5.95 -5.73
C THR A 43 7.76 5.76 -5.01
N ASP A 44 8.36 6.83 -4.49
CA ASP A 44 9.57 6.75 -3.65
C ASP A 44 9.38 5.83 -2.43
N ARG A 45 8.16 5.79 -1.88
CA ARG A 45 7.81 4.88 -0.78
C ARG A 45 7.80 3.43 -1.24
N ASP A 46 7.24 3.14 -2.42
CA ASP A 46 7.25 1.79 -2.98
C ASP A 46 8.69 1.32 -3.21
N ARG A 47 9.54 2.18 -3.78
CA ARG A 47 10.97 1.92 -3.97
C ARG A 47 11.69 1.64 -2.66
N THR A 48 11.38 2.42 -1.62
CA THR A 48 11.94 2.20 -0.27
C THR A 48 11.55 0.83 0.29
N ILE A 49 10.27 0.47 0.19
CA ILE A 49 9.77 -0.82 0.67
C ILE A 49 10.40 -1.97 -0.12
N ILE A 50 10.41 -1.89 -1.45
CA ILE A 50 10.95 -2.92 -2.32
C ILE A 50 12.46 -3.09 -2.07
N ALA A 51 13.24 -2.01 -2.03
CA ALA A 51 14.67 -2.08 -1.74
C ALA A 51 14.94 -2.75 -0.39
N THR A 52 14.14 -2.40 0.64
CA THR A 52 14.27 -3.02 1.97
C THR A 52 14.00 -4.53 1.92
N VAL A 53 12.93 -4.96 1.24
CA VAL A 53 12.60 -6.39 1.08
C VAL A 53 13.71 -7.13 0.32
N VAL A 54 14.25 -6.53 -0.75
CA VAL A 54 15.33 -7.14 -1.56
C VAL A 54 16.63 -7.23 -0.76
N SER A 55 17.01 -6.19 -0.01
CA SER A 55 18.21 -6.21 0.85
C SER A 55 18.13 -7.23 1.98
N GLN A 56 16.92 -7.65 2.38
CA GLN A 56 16.71 -8.69 3.39
C GLN A 56 16.70 -10.11 2.82
N SER A 57 16.79 -10.26 1.49
CA SER A 57 16.78 -11.56 0.82
C SER A 57 18.21 -12.07 0.53
N ASP A 58 18.29 -13.16 -0.23
CA ASP A 58 19.53 -13.72 -0.77
C ASP A 58 20.11 -12.92 -1.96
N TYR A 59 19.60 -11.71 -2.22
CA TYR A 59 20.11 -10.87 -3.31
C TYR A 59 21.54 -10.40 -3.00
N PRO A 60 22.50 -10.54 -3.93
CA PRO A 60 23.93 -10.41 -3.62
C PRO A 60 24.44 -8.96 -3.48
N HIS A 61 23.57 -7.96 -3.64
CA HIS A 61 23.92 -6.55 -3.61
C HIS A 61 23.15 -5.81 -2.52
N ASP A 62 23.80 -4.83 -1.89
CA ASP A 62 23.10 -3.85 -1.06
C ASP A 62 22.19 -3.00 -1.96
N CYS A 63 20.91 -2.89 -1.60
CA CYS A 63 19.90 -2.25 -2.44
C CYS A 63 19.45 -0.94 -1.82
N GLN A 64 19.55 0.13 -2.60
CA GLN A 64 18.97 1.42 -2.25
C GLN A 64 17.66 1.65 -3.00
N PRO A 65 16.77 2.54 -2.52
CA PRO A 65 15.50 2.83 -3.19
C PRO A 65 15.68 3.24 -4.67
N GLN A 66 16.71 4.03 -4.97
CA GLN A 66 17.04 4.46 -6.34
C GLN A 66 17.49 3.32 -7.26
N ASP A 67 17.90 2.17 -6.71
CA ASP A 67 18.31 1.02 -7.50
C ASP A 67 17.13 0.23 -8.01
N VAL A 68 15.95 0.34 -7.38
CA VAL A 68 14.72 -0.26 -7.91
C VAL A 68 14.44 0.41 -9.26
N VAL A 69 14.12 -0.35 -10.29
CA VAL A 69 13.73 0.19 -11.61
C VAL A 69 12.24 -0.02 -11.80
N THR A 70 11.78 -1.27 -11.71
CA THR A 70 10.38 -1.65 -11.87
C THR A 70 10.11 -3.02 -11.23
N ILE A 71 8.84 -3.38 -11.12
CA ILE A 71 8.34 -4.65 -10.58
C ILE A 71 7.19 -5.17 -11.44
N TRP A 72 7.12 -6.48 -11.63
CA TRP A 72 5.99 -7.13 -12.27
C TRP A 72 5.76 -8.53 -11.73
N ILE A 73 4.57 -9.07 -11.98
CA ILE A 73 4.18 -10.42 -11.55
C ILE A 73 3.87 -11.23 -12.81
N ASN A 74 4.55 -12.36 -12.96
CA ASN A 74 4.29 -13.31 -14.04
C ASN A 74 3.10 -14.22 -13.71
N SER A 75 2.55 -14.90 -14.72
CA SER A 75 1.43 -15.84 -14.56
C SER A 75 1.75 -17.05 -13.68
N ASP A 76 3.02 -17.34 -13.45
CA ASP A 76 3.54 -18.37 -12.55
C ASP A 76 3.50 -17.97 -11.05
N GLY A 77 2.98 -16.78 -10.73
CA GLY A 77 2.87 -16.29 -9.35
C GLY A 77 4.22 -15.83 -8.77
N ILE A 78 5.17 -15.52 -9.64
CA ILE A 78 6.47 -15.00 -9.27
C ILE A 78 6.50 -13.48 -9.46
N VAL A 79 7.02 -12.80 -8.44
CA VAL A 79 7.34 -11.39 -8.46
C VAL A 79 8.77 -11.23 -8.96
N TRP A 80 8.93 -10.44 -10.01
CA TRP A 80 10.22 -10.01 -10.52
C TRP A 80 10.44 -8.55 -10.18
N VAL A 81 11.59 -8.26 -9.58
CA VAL A 81 12.03 -6.90 -9.29
C VAL A 81 13.27 -6.63 -10.13
N LYS A 82 13.19 -5.66 -11.04
CA LYS A 82 14.36 -5.16 -11.76
C LYS A 82 15.06 -4.12 -10.89
N MET A 83 16.32 -4.38 -10.59
CA MET A 83 17.24 -3.46 -9.97
C MET A 83 18.21 -2.90 -11.02
N SER A 84 18.91 -1.81 -10.71
CA SER A 84 20.02 -1.26 -11.50
C SER A 84 21.16 -2.28 -11.68
N HIS A 85 21.28 -3.23 -10.74
CA HIS A 85 22.33 -4.24 -10.69
C HIS A 85 21.88 -5.65 -11.13
N GLY A 86 20.63 -5.85 -11.55
CA GLY A 86 20.13 -7.15 -12.01
C GLY A 86 18.67 -7.40 -11.63
N PHE A 87 18.31 -8.66 -11.43
CA PHE A 87 16.92 -9.05 -11.13
C PHE A 87 16.83 -9.86 -9.84
N ALA A 88 15.87 -9.54 -8.98
CA ALA A 88 15.48 -10.33 -7.83
C ALA A 88 14.14 -11.04 -8.11
N ARG A 89 14.01 -12.28 -7.61
CA ARG A 89 12.85 -13.14 -7.87
C ARG A 89 12.25 -13.62 -6.54
N PHE A 90 10.96 -13.45 -6.37
CA PHE A 90 10.24 -13.87 -5.16
C PHE A 90 8.97 -14.62 -5.47
N HIS A 91 8.57 -15.53 -4.58
CA HIS A 91 7.20 -16.03 -4.58
C HIS A 91 6.24 -14.93 -4.10
N LYS A 92 5.07 -14.84 -4.75
CA LYS A 92 4.10 -13.76 -4.51
C LYS A 92 3.63 -13.64 -3.05
N GLU A 93 3.20 -14.73 -2.42
CA GLU A 93 2.66 -14.66 -1.04
C GLU A 93 3.74 -14.29 0.00
N PRO A 94 4.94 -14.91 -0.02
CA PRO A 94 6.05 -14.47 0.85
C PRO A 94 6.45 -13.01 0.62
N PHE A 95 6.54 -12.56 -0.63
CA PHE A 95 6.88 -11.17 -0.94
C PHE A 95 5.82 -10.21 -0.39
N LYS A 96 4.53 -10.54 -0.54
CA LYS A 96 3.42 -9.75 0.00
C LYS A 96 3.49 -9.65 1.52
N ALA A 97 3.85 -10.72 2.22
CA ALA A 97 4.05 -10.72 3.66
C ALA A 97 5.21 -9.80 4.06
N ALA A 98 6.37 -9.93 3.41
CA ALA A 98 7.53 -9.08 3.67
C ALA A 98 7.25 -7.59 3.41
N VAL A 99 6.52 -7.26 2.34
CA VAL A 99 6.05 -5.89 2.07
C VAL A 99 5.16 -5.37 3.19
N ALA A 100 4.26 -6.18 3.75
CA ALA A 100 3.40 -5.78 4.85
C ALA A 100 4.20 -5.54 6.14
N GLU A 101 5.19 -6.38 6.43
CA GLU A 101 6.09 -6.22 7.57
C GLU A 101 6.89 -4.92 7.48
N VAL A 102 7.50 -4.64 6.32
CA VAL A 102 8.24 -3.39 6.11
C VAL A 102 7.30 -2.18 6.22
N LYS A 103 6.10 -2.25 5.63
CA LYS A 103 5.09 -1.17 5.76
C LYS A 103 4.73 -0.87 7.21
N ALA A 104 4.65 -1.88 8.07
CA ALA A 104 4.36 -1.70 9.49
C ALA A 104 5.47 -0.96 10.26
N THR A 105 6.71 -0.99 9.77
CA THR A 105 7.84 -0.24 10.36
C THR A 105 7.92 1.21 9.89
N LEU A 106 7.29 1.54 8.75
CA LEU A 106 7.32 2.88 8.20
C LEU A 106 6.24 3.75 8.84
N PRO A 107 6.48 5.07 8.96
CA PRO A 107 5.44 6.01 9.39
C PRO A 107 4.20 5.89 8.49
N GLU A 108 3.02 5.88 9.11
CA GLU A 108 1.73 5.86 8.43
C GLU A 108 1.61 7.06 7.47
N THR A 109 1.18 6.82 6.22
CA THR A 109 0.90 7.92 5.30
C THR A 109 -0.36 8.69 5.71
N PRO A 110 -0.53 9.96 5.31
CA PRO A 110 -1.77 10.70 5.57
C PRO A 110 -3.02 9.98 5.07
N ARG A 111 -2.91 9.26 3.94
CA ARG A 111 -4.00 8.46 3.39
C ARG A 111 -4.33 7.27 4.28
N GLU A 112 -3.34 6.46 4.65
CA GLU A 112 -3.52 5.30 5.53
C GLU A 112 -4.09 5.73 6.89
N ARG A 113 -3.58 6.83 7.45
CA ARG A 113 -4.11 7.47 8.66
C ARG A 113 -5.59 7.77 8.52
N ASN A 114 -5.96 8.47 7.46
CA ASN A 114 -7.34 8.88 7.26
C ASN A 114 -8.27 7.69 6.98
N GLU A 115 -7.81 6.67 6.25
CA GLU A 115 -8.56 5.43 6.05
C GLU A 115 -8.83 4.71 7.38
N ARG A 116 -7.80 4.59 8.25
CA ARG A 116 -7.95 4.04 9.61
C ARG A 116 -8.92 4.85 10.46
N LEU A 117 -8.77 6.18 10.49
CA LEU A 117 -9.65 7.06 11.24
C LEU A 117 -11.09 7.03 10.72
N SER A 118 -11.29 6.87 9.41
CA SER A 118 -12.61 6.72 8.79
C SER A 118 -13.29 5.46 9.28
N ALA A 119 -12.58 4.33 9.30
CA ALA A 119 -13.10 3.06 9.82
C ALA A 119 -13.44 3.15 11.32
N GLU A 120 -12.62 3.85 12.10
CA GLU A 120 -12.89 4.09 13.53
C GLU A 120 -14.15 4.95 13.71
N LEU A 121 -14.32 6.01 12.91
CA LEU A 121 -15.50 6.86 12.93
C LEU A 121 -16.77 6.10 12.53
N GLU A 122 -16.71 5.29 11.49
CA GLU A 122 -17.84 4.48 11.02
C GLU A 122 -18.31 3.49 12.09
N THR A 123 -17.35 2.82 12.74
CA THR A 123 -17.61 1.92 13.88
C THR A 123 -18.29 2.69 15.03
N ALA A 124 -17.79 3.88 15.36
CA ALA A 124 -18.36 4.70 16.41
C ALA A 124 -19.77 5.19 16.04
N CYS A 125 -19.97 5.73 14.83
CA CYS A 125 -21.27 6.15 14.32
C CYS A 125 -22.31 5.01 14.42
N THR A 126 -21.95 3.80 13.98
CA THR A 126 -22.79 2.60 14.08
C THR A 126 -23.19 2.33 15.53
N LYS A 127 -22.24 2.35 16.47
CA LYS A 127 -22.49 2.15 17.91
C LYS A 127 -23.48 3.17 18.50
N PHE A 128 -23.46 4.42 18.02
CA PHE A 128 -24.33 5.49 18.53
C PHE A 128 -25.62 5.68 17.71
N GLY A 129 -25.88 4.84 16.69
CA GLY A 129 -27.01 5.00 15.77
C GLY A 129 -26.96 6.32 15.01
N LEU A 130 -25.75 6.74 14.64
CA LEU A 130 -25.46 7.97 13.88
C LEU A 130 -24.93 7.61 12.50
N TRP A 131 -24.96 8.59 11.60
CA TRP A 131 -24.22 8.55 10.34
C TRP A 131 -23.40 9.82 10.20
N HIS A 132 -22.31 9.76 9.43
CA HIS A 132 -21.45 10.91 9.16
C HIS A 132 -21.65 11.42 7.72
N GLY A 133 -21.47 12.73 7.53
CA GLY A 133 -21.47 13.33 6.20
C GLY A 133 -20.18 13.07 5.44
N GLU A 134 -19.94 13.89 4.42
CA GLU A 134 -18.66 13.92 3.71
C GLU A 134 -17.51 14.27 4.68
N ILE A 135 -16.42 13.53 4.58
CA ILE A 135 -15.21 13.75 5.36
C ILE A 135 -14.30 14.68 4.56
N ASP A 136 -13.92 15.81 5.15
CA ASP A 136 -12.79 16.59 4.65
C ASP A 136 -11.52 15.81 4.94
N TRP A 137 -10.93 15.21 3.90
CA TRP A 137 -9.73 14.38 4.01
C TRP A 137 -8.46 15.19 4.33
N VAL A 138 -8.45 16.52 4.18
CA VAL A 138 -7.28 17.34 4.51
C VAL A 138 -7.24 17.60 6.01
N SER A 139 -8.36 18.00 6.60
CA SER A 139 -8.46 18.30 8.03
C SER A 139 -8.93 17.13 8.89
N PHE A 140 -9.30 16.02 8.25
CA PHE A 140 -10.03 14.88 8.80
C PHE A 140 -11.20 15.32 9.71
N SER A 141 -12.21 15.96 9.11
CA SER A 141 -13.38 16.45 9.85
C SER A 141 -14.69 16.24 9.11
N THR A 142 -15.77 16.01 9.86
CA THR A 142 -17.10 15.80 9.29
C THR A 142 -18.22 16.16 10.27
N LYS A 143 -19.44 16.21 9.74
CA LYS A 143 -20.68 16.36 10.49
C LYS A 143 -21.23 14.98 10.85
N VAL A 144 -21.78 14.85 12.05
CA VAL A 144 -22.48 13.64 12.50
C VAL A 144 -23.95 13.93 12.72
N PHE A 145 -24.81 12.99 12.32
CA PHE A 145 -26.25 13.17 12.27
C PHE A 145 -26.98 11.99 12.90
N ARG A 146 -28.17 12.29 13.45
CA ARG A 146 -29.17 11.29 13.85
C ARG A 146 -30.40 11.50 13.00
N GLY A 147 -30.69 10.58 12.08
CA GLY A 147 -31.74 10.81 11.08
C GLY A 147 -31.39 12.06 10.25
N LYS A 148 -32.20 13.11 10.33
CA LYS A 148 -31.93 14.40 9.65
C LYS A 148 -31.31 15.46 10.57
N ASP A 149 -31.23 15.18 11.87
CA ASP A 149 -30.80 16.15 12.86
C ASP A 149 -29.28 16.17 12.99
N LEU A 150 -28.68 17.34 12.89
CA LEU A 150 -27.26 17.54 13.13
C LEU A 150 -26.97 17.38 14.63
N VAL A 151 -26.15 16.39 14.97
CA VAL A 151 -25.69 16.16 16.35
C VAL A 151 -24.46 16.99 16.66
N GLY A 152 -23.58 17.20 15.67
CA GLY A 152 -22.40 18.04 15.82
C GLY A 152 -21.34 17.75 14.78
N PHE A 153 -20.11 18.08 15.12
CA PHE A 153 -18.93 17.92 14.29
C PHE A 153 -17.92 17.04 15.01
N VAL A 154 -17.27 16.16 14.28
CA VAL A 154 -16.22 15.27 14.76
C VAL A 154 -15.05 15.34 13.79
N GLY A 155 -13.82 15.28 14.31
CA GLY A 155 -12.64 15.17 13.49
C GLY A 155 -11.44 14.66 14.28
N CYS A 156 -10.29 14.59 13.65
CA CYS A 156 -9.05 14.16 14.30
C CYS A 156 -7.86 14.98 13.80
N ASN A 157 -7.11 15.57 14.72
CA ASN A 157 -5.90 16.35 14.44
C ASN A 157 -4.70 15.76 15.21
N ASP A 158 -3.65 16.55 15.42
CA ASP A 158 -2.45 16.09 16.12
C ASP A 158 -2.65 15.96 17.64
N GLU A 159 -3.68 16.60 18.21
CA GLU A 159 -4.08 16.45 19.61
C GLU A 159 -4.96 15.21 19.84
N GLY A 160 -5.42 14.56 18.77
CA GLY A 160 -6.29 13.39 18.81
C GLY A 160 -7.67 13.65 18.23
N TRP A 161 -8.64 12.82 18.62
CA TRP A 161 -10.03 13.02 18.22
C TRP A 161 -10.60 14.24 18.89
N TYR A 162 -11.42 14.99 18.17
CA TYR A 162 -12.13 16.12 18.73
C TYR A 162 -13.59 16.13 18.33
N SER A 163 -14.42 16.73 19.18
CA SER A 163 -15.82 17.01 18.89
C SER A 163 -16.16 18.48 19.11
N ARG A 164 -17.15 18.97 18.37
CA ARG A 164 -17.75 20.29 18.58
C ARG A 164 -19.27 20.22 18.40
N PRO A 165 -20.05 20.71 19.37
CA PRO A 165 -21.51 20.81 19.19
C PRO A 165 -21.91 21.84 18.12
N ARG A 166 -21.04 22.80 17.80
CA ARG A 166 -21.28 23.89 16.83
C ARG A 166 -20.03 24.11 15.97
N GLN A 167 -20.22 24.58 14.74
CA GLN A 167 -19.15 24.75 13.74
C GLN A 167 -17.97 25.59 14.26
N TYR A 168 -18.25 26.67 15.00
CA TYR A 168 -17.24 27.57 15.58
C TYR A 168 -17.07 27.37 17.10
N GLY A 169 -17.43 26.19 17.61
CA GLY A 169 -17.27 25.84 19.02
C GLY A 169 -15.83 25.47 19.38
N ARG A 170 -15.53 25.44 20.68
CA ARG A 170 -14.25 24.92 21.21
C ARG A 170 -14.18 23.40 21.01
N ASN A 171 -13.03 22.91 20.55
CA ASN A 171 -12.75 21.49 20.44
C ASN A 171 -12.78 20.82 21.82
N ARG A 172 -13.47 19.70 21.93
CA ARG A 172 -13.38 18.76 23.06
C ARG A 172 -12.52 17.59 22.61
N ILE A 173 -11.31 17.50 23.14
CA ILE A 173 -10.33 16.46 22.75
C ILE A 173 -10.67 15.13 23.42
N SER A 174 -10.34 14.03 22.76
CA SER A 174 -10.66 12.67 23.16
C SER A 174 -9.68 11.68 22.53
N ASP A 175 -9.49 10.54 23.19
CA ASP A 175 -8.56 9.50 22.71
C ASP A 175 -9.16 8.60 21.62
N SER A 176 -10.47 8.69 21.36
CA SER A 176 -11.16 7.88 20.35
C SER A 176 -12.37 8.58 19.74
N ALA A 177 -12.78 8.12 18.55
CA ALA A 177 -13.99 8.57 17.86
C ALA A 177 -15.24 8.34 18.72
N SER A 178 -15.30 7.22 19.45
CA SER A 178 -16.42 6.90 20.33
C SER A 178 -16.57 7.91 21.47
N THR A 179 -15.46 8.27 22.13
CA THR A 179 -15.48 9.26 23.21
C THR A 179 -15.81 10.66 22.66
N ALA A 180 -15.28 10.99 21.48
CA ALA A 180 -15.61 12.24 20.79
C ALA A 180 -17.12 12.34 20.50
N ILE A 181 -17.74 11.28 19.95
CA ILE A 181 -19.19 11.25 19.71
C ILE A 181 -19.98 11.31 21.03
N ALA A 182 -19.57 10.56 22.06
CA ALA A 182 -20.24 10.58 23.36
C ALA A 182 -20.24 11.98 23.98
N SER A 183 -19.16 12.75 23.80
CA SER A 183 -19.04 14.12 24.30
C SER A 183 -20.00 15.12 23.63
N LEU A 184 -20.64 14.74 22.52
CA LEU A 184 -21.74 15.49 21.90
C LEU A 184 -23.10 15.23 22.59
N GLY A 185 -23.14 14.36 23.62
CA GLY A 185 -24.37 13.95 24.28
C GLY A 185 -25.07 12.77 23.60
N ALA A 186 -24.41 12.11 22.64
CA ALA A 186 -24.91 10.90 22.03
C ALA A 186 -24.92 9.74 23.04
N ARG A 187 -26.02 8.98 23.07
CA ARG A 187 -26.16 7.75 23.85
C ARG A 187 -26.05 6.56 22.90
N VAL A 188 -25.49 5.45 23.37
CA VAL A 188 -25.39 4.20 22.62
C VAL A 188 -26.78 3.78 22.16
N ALA A 189 -26.90 3.36 20.90
CA ALA A 189 -28.15 2.83 20.39
C ALA A 189 -28.43 1.50 21.12
N VAL A 190 -29.50 1.46 21.91
CA VAL A 190 -29.97 0.21 22.51
C VAL A 190 -30.69 -0.56 21.41
N ALA A 191 -30.26 -1.78 21.13
CA ALA A 191 -30.98 -2.66 20.22
C ALA A 191 -32.42 -2.83 20.73
N ALA A 192 -33.40 -2.47 19.90
CA ALA A 192 -34.82 -2.68 20.15
C ALA A 192 -35.21 -4.13 19.84
#